data_AF-A0A143XCG4-F1
#
_entry.id   AF-A0A143XCG4-F1
#
_cell.length_a   1.000
_cell.length_b   1.000
_cell.length_c   1.000
_cell.angle_alpha   90.00
_cell.angle_beta   90.00
_cell.angle_gamma   90.00
#
_symmetry.space_group_name_H-M   'P 1'
#
loop_
_entity.id
_entity.type
_entity.pdbx_description
1 polymer ?
#
loop_
_entity_poly.entity_id
_entity_poly.type
_entity_poly.pdbx_seq_one_letter_code
_entity_poly.pdbx_strand_id
1 'polypeptide(L)'
;MVAKRPTKRNTSLAAKAIAVGCASCLVAGCIGIGIASAGVAAPSDVDSFGIDAASVSEGADVFEQEPSDGASRAASTLTSVAVRDISQGIAAIEAEEEAARIAAEEAARAEEEARIAAAEAAKAEQQAQAAREAAADALAGLPDVDWSVGEDEFVSTWTARIDAYLAGSPLAGQGRTFAEAAWNNGVDPRWSPAISNTESSKGAHCFAPYNAWGWGDSSWSSWEEAINAHVAGLAANYGYSITYAFAVKYCPPNADHWFNATLSQMKLI
;
A
#
# COMPACT_ATOMS: atom_id res chain seq x y z
N MET A 1 29.07 26.88 37.64
CA MET A 1 28.15 25.98 38.36
C MET A 1 27.78 24.87 37.40
N VAL A 2 28.35 23.68 37.59
CA VAL A 2 28.14 22.53 36.69
C VAL A 2 26.88 21.80 37.12
N ALA A 3 25.84 21.83 36.28
CA ALA A 3 24.61 21.10 36.51
C ALA A 3 24.85 19.61 36.22
N LYS A 4 24.82 18.78 37.27
CA LYS A 4 24.84 17.31 37.14
C LYS A 4 23.56 16.85 36.42
N ARG A 5 23.70 16.12 35.30
CA ARG A 5 22.59 15.39 34.68
C ARG A 5 22.17 14.21 35.59
N PRO A 6 20.87 13.93 35.71
CA PRO A 6 20.39 12.78 36.47
C PRO A 6 20.58 11.48 35.67
N THR A 7 21.34 10.54 36.24
CA THR A 7 21.51 9.18 35.73
C THR A 7 20.21 8.38 35.94
N LYS A 8 19.57 7.93 34.85
CA LYS A 8 18.34 7.14 34.93
C LYS A 8 18.70 5.67 35.22
N ARG A 9 18.22 5.13 36.35
CA ARG A 9 18.33 3.71 36.71
C ARG A 9 17.35 2.88 35.87
N ASN A 10 17.87 1.95 35.08
CA ASN A 10 17.07 0.95 34.38
C ASN A 10 16.56 -0.08 35.39
N THR A 11 15.33 0.10 35.87
CA THR A 11 14.61 -0.98 36.57
C THR A 11 14.00 -1.90 35.53
N SER A 12 14.66 -3.03 35.31
CA SER A 12 14.07 -4.25 34.76
C SER A 12 12.75 -4.54 35.49
N LEU A 13 11.64 -4.54 34.75
CA LEU A 13 10.37 -5.06 35.20
C LEU A 13 9.98 -6.22 34.31
N ALA A 14 10.20 -7.40 34.87
CA ALA A 14 9.71 -8.67 34.42
C ALA A 14 8.17 -8.71 34.36
N ALA A 15 7.68 -9.54 33.44
CA ALA A 15 6.39 -10.23 33.42
C ALA A 15 5.12 -9.39 33.22
N LYS A 16 4.47 -9.61 32.06
CA LYS A 16 3.06 -10.06 31.99
C LYS A 16 2.79 -10.66 30.61
N ALA A 17 2.79 -11.99 30.57
CA ALA A 17 2.24 -12.77 29.48
C ALA A 17 0.70 -12.69 29.56
N ILE A 18 0.04 -12.34 28.45
CA ILE A 18 -1.39 -12.61 28.24
C ILE A 18 -1.50 -13.30 26.89
N ALA A 19 -1.87 -14.56 26.96
CA ALA A 19 -2.23 -15.41 25.84
C ALA A 19 -3.57 -14.94 25.24
N VAL A 20 -3.63 -14.75 23.93
CA VAL A 20 -4.89 -14.68 23.18
C VAL A 20 -4.79 -15.71 22.04
N GLY A 21 -5.80 -16.57 21.99
CA GLY A 21 -5.80 -17.87 21.34
C GLY A 21 -5.68 -17.84 19.83
N CYS A 22 -4.88 -18.78 19.34
CA CYS A 22 -4.74 -19.17 17.95
C CYS A 22 -5.97 -20.01 17.54
N ALA A 23 -6.82 -19.49 16.65
CA ALA A 23 -7.87 -20.27 16.00
C ALA A 23 -7.37 -20.69 14.62
N SER A 24 -6.98 -21.95 14.51
CA SER A 24 -6.53 -22.61 13.29
C SER A 24 -7.72 -23.05 12.44
N CYS A 25 -7.88 -22.47 11.25
CA CYS A 25 -8.73 -23.03 10.20
C CYS A 25 -7.83 -23.71 9.16
N LEU A 26 -7.85 -25.04 9.18
CA LEU A 26 -7.24 -25.90 8.17
C LEU A 26 -8.06 -25.80 6.87
N VAL A 27 -7.50 -25.20 5.82
CA VAL A 27 -7.96 -25.42 4.45
C VAL A 27 -6.88 -26.21 3.72
N ALA A 28 -7.08 -27.53 3.71
CA ALA A 28 -6.43 -28.45 2.79
C ALA A 28 -7.27 -28.52 1.51
N GLY A 29 -6.68 -28.21 0.37
CA GLY A 29 -7.36 -28.21 -0.93
C GLY A 29 -6.37 -28.12 -2.09
N CYS A 30 -5.85 -29.29 -2.44
CA CYS A 30 -4.97 -29.68 -3.54
C CYS A 30 -4.78 -28.72 -4.73
N ILE A 31 -3.50 -28.43 -5.02
CA ILE A 31 -2.99 -28.01 -6.33
C ILE A 31 -3.12 -29.20 -7.30
N GLY A 32 -3.88 -29.02 -8.38
CA GLY A 32 -3.93 -29.91 -9.53
C GLY A 32 -3.60 -29.13 -10.79
N ILE A 33 -2.35 -29.21 -11.25
CA ILE A 33 -1.87 -28.72 -12.54
C ILE A 33 -2.41 -29.67 -13.62
N GLY A 34 -3.08 -29.12 -14.63
CA GLY A 34 -3.60 -29.86 -15.78
C GLY A 34 -3.83 -28.96 -16.97
N ILE A 35 -2.74 -28.53 -17.59
CA ILE A 35 -2.72 -27.93 -18.93
C ILE A 35 -2.95 -29.03 -19.97
N ALA A 36 -3.95 -28.88 -20.83
CA ALA A 36 -4.04 -29.62 -22.09
C ALA A 36 -4.67 -28.74 -23.17
N SER A 37 -3.80 -28.28 -24.05
CA SER A 37 -4.10 -27.65 -25.33
C SER A 37 -4.40 -28.74 -26.37
N ALA A 38 -5.50 -28.60 -27.11
CA ALA A 38 -5.63 -29.14 -28.46
C ALA A 38 -6.75 -28.38 -29.18
N GLY A 39 -6.39 -27.67 -30.24
CA GLY A 39 -7.33 -27.05 -31.15
C GLY A 39 -7.69 -27.95 -32.33
N VAL A 40 -8.77 -27.50 -32.99
CA VAL A 40 -9.05 -27.57 -34.43
C VAL A 40 -9.94 -28.69 -34.98
N ALA A 41 -10.95 -28.19 -35.71
CA ALA A 41 -11.68 -28.72 -36.88
C ALA A 41 -12.95 -29.57 -36.69
N ALA A 42 -14.09 -28.93 -37.02
CA ALA A 42 -15.17 -29.52 -37.82
C ALA A 42 -14.69 -29.62 -39.31
N PRO A 43 -15.27 -30.44 -40.23
CA PRO A 43 -16.71 -30.49 -40.51
C PRO A 43 -17.31 -31.84 -41.03
N SER A 44 -18.62 -31.78 -41.30
CA SER A 44 -19.46 -32.48 -42.30
C SER A 44 -19.85 -33.97 -42.15
N ASP A 45 -21.18 -34.13 -42.14
CA ASP A 45 -22.01 -35.04 -42.97
C ASP A 45 -22.28 -36.51 -42.57
N VAL A 46 -23.56 -36.72 -42.19
CA VAL A 46 -24.58 -37.57 -42.84
C VAL A 46 -24.95 -38.95 -42.25
N ASP A 47 -26.29 -39.09 -42.15
CA ASP A 47 -27.18 -40.26 -42.18
C ASP A 47 -27.49 -41.14 -40.94
N SER A 48 -28.72 -40.90 -40.43
CA SER A 48 -29.89 -41.79 -40.53
C SER A 48 -29.94 -43.11 -39.74
N PHE A 49 -30.84 -43.16 -38.75
CA PHE A 49 -31.94 -44.15 -38.73
C PHE A 49 -33.09 -43.69 -37.80
N GLY A 50 -34.34 -43.97 -38.21
CA GLY A 50 -35.62 -43.46 -37.67
C GLY A 50 -35.87 -43.69 -36.17
N ILE A 51 -36.93 -43.12 -35.57
CA ILE A 51 -38.34 -43.42 -35.88
C ILE A 51 -39.31 -42.38 -35.29
N ASP A 52 -40.30 -42.08 -36.12
CA ASP A 52 -41.73 -41.77 -35.91
C ASP A 52 -42.22 -40.47 -35.26
N ALA A 53 -42.89 -39.71 -36.14
CA ALA A 53 -43.87 -38.68 -35.89
C ALA A 53 -45.20 -39.26 -35.38
N ALA A 54 -45.89 -38.49 -34.55
CA ALA A 54 -47.34 -38.54 -34.45
C ALA A 54 -47.89 -37.12 -34.29
N SER A 55 -48.22 -36.50 -35.43
CA SER A 55 -49.20 -35.42 -35.53
C SER A 55 -50.60 -36.05 -35.65
N VAL A 56 -51.54 -35.62 -34.82
CA VAL A 56 -52.97 -35.76 -35.11
C VAL A 56 -53.59 -34.37 -35.12
N SER A 57 -54.13 -34.03 -36.27
CA SER A 57 -55.07 -32.94 -36.54
C SER A 57 -56.45 -33.53 -36.90
N GLU A 58 -57.45 -32.65 -36.96
CA GLU A 58 -58.86 -32.81 -37.37
C GLU A 58 -59.86 -33.03 -36.22
N GLY A 59 -61.02 -32.39 -36.19
CA GLY A 59 -61.69 -31.57 -37.21
C GLY A 59 -62.97 -30.94 -36.68
N ALA A 60 -63.62 -30.19 -37.56
CA ALA A 60 -64.72 -29.23 -37.38
C ALA A 60 -66.05 -29.78 -36.81
N ASP A 61 -66.90 -28.89 -36.28
CA ASP A 61 -68.25 -28.69 -36.86
C ASP A 61 -68.93 -27.36 -36.48
N VAL A 62 -69.82 -26.93 -37.37
CA VAL A 62 -70.53 -25.65 -37.50
C VAL A 62 -71.87 -25.64 -36.75
N PHE A 63 -72.31 -24.48 -36.24
CA PHE A 63 -73.75 -24.20 -36.09
C PHE A 63 -74.06 -22.70 -36.16
N GLU A 64 -74.84 -22.29 -37.17
CA GLU A 64 -75.44 -20.97 -37.32
C GLU A 64 -76.66 -20.81 -36.40
N GLN A 65 -76.85 -19.63 -35.79
CA GLN A 65 -78.19 -19.07 -35.57
C GLN A 65 -78.17 -17.56 -35.25
N GLU A 66 -78.67 -16.76 -36.18
CA GLU A 66 -79.30 -15.45 -35.96
C GLU A 66 -80.82 -15.68 -36.00
N PRO A 67 -81.68 -14.96 -35.25
CA PRO A 67 -81.94 -13.56 -35.61
C PRO A 67 -82.37 -12.59 -34.49
N SER A 68 -82.34 -11.30 -34.85
CA SER A 68 -83.41 -10.29 -34.69
C SER A 68 -83.15 -9.13 -33.72
N ASP A 69 -83.33 -7.94 -34.30
CA ASP A 69 -83.35 -6.59 -33.75
C ASP A 69 -84.12 -6.39 -32.43
N GLY A 70 -83.57 -5.50 -31.59
CA GLY A 70 -84.19 -5.06 -30.33
C GLY A 70 -83.52 -3.87 -29.67
N ALA A 71 -83.56 -2.71 -30.33
CA ALA A 71 -83.66 -1.35 -29.77
C ALA A 71 -82.95 -1.03 -28.43
N SER A 72 -81.76 -0.43 -28.55
CA SER A 72 -81.38 0.86 -27.95
C SER A 72 -82.12 1.32 -26.68
N ARG A 73 -81.49 1.12 -25.51
CA ARG A 73 -81.35 2.09 -24.39
C ARG A 73 -81.06 1.36 -23.06
N ALA A 74 -79.81 0.95 -22.84
CA ALA A 74 -79.30 0.65 -21.49
C ALA A 74 -77.77 0.48 -21.39
N ALA A 75 -76.98 0.81 -22.42
CA ALA A 75 -75.52 0.58 -22.42
C ALA A 75 -74.68 1.88 -22.48
N SER A 76 -75.28 3.04 -22.26
CA SER A 76 -74.54 4.32 -22.26
C SER A 76 -73.87 4.67 -20.93
N THR A 77 -73.82 3.75 -19.97
CA THR A 77 -73.26 3.98 -18.63
C THR A 77 -72.07 3.06 -18.30
N LEU A 78 -71.36 2.53 -19.30
CA LEU A 78 -70.10 1.80 -19.08
C LEU A 78 -68.98 2.08 -20.11
N THR A 79 -69.18 2.95 -21.10
CA THR A 79 -68.16 3.25 -22.13
C THR A 79 -67.35 4.52 -21.86
N SER A 80 -67.33 5.02 -20.61
CA SER A 80 -66.51 6.19 -20.22
C SER A 80 -65.44 5.89 -19.17
N VAL A 81 -65.07 4.63 -18.96
CA VAL A 81 -63.88 4.28 -18.18
C VAL A 81 -62.69 4.26 -19.12
N ALA A 82 -62.04 5.42 -19.22
CA ALA A 82 -60.60 5.54 -19.35
C ALA A 82 -59.91 4.62 -20.38
N VAL A 83 -60.06 4.94 -21.68
CA VAL A 83 -58.89 4.89 -22.57
C VAL A 83 -58.00 6.08 -22.19
N ARG A 84 -57.48 6.09 -20.96
CA ARG A 84 -56.34 6.93 -20.60
C ARG A 84 -55.17 6.30 -21.32
N ASP A 85 -54.53 7.07 -22.19
CA ASP A 85 -53.23 6.82 -22.84
C ASP A 85 -52.36 5.77 -22.13
N ILE A 86 -52.62 4.48 -22.38
CA ILE A 86 -51.95 3.35 -21.70
C ILE A 86 -50.51 3.24 -22.24
N SER A 87 -50.28 3.75 -23.45
CA SER A 87 -48.97 3.83 -24.10
C SER A 87 -47.98 4.69 -23.32
N GLN A 88 -48.43 5.81 -22.73
CA GLN A 88 -47.58 6.62 -21.83
C GLN A 88 -47.24 5.88 -20.52
N GLY A 89 -48.15 5.06 -19.99
CA GLY A 89 -47.91 4.25 -18.80
C GLY A 89 -46.90 3.13 -19.04
N ILE A 90 -46.98 2.46 -20.19
CA ILE A 90 -46.05 1.38 -20.57
C ILE A 90 -44.64 1.92 -20.82
N ALA A 91 -44.51 3.05 -21.53
CA ALA A 91 -43.22 3.69 -21.77
C ALA A 91 -42.55 4.19 -20.48
N ALA A 92 -43.33 4.65 -19.49
CA ALA A 92 -42.82 5.04 -18.19
C ALA A 92 -42.29 3.84 -17.38
N ILE A 93 -42.97 2.69 -17.45
CA ILE A 93 -42.55 1.45 -16.79
C ILE A 93 -41.26 0.91 -17.41
N GLU A 94 -41.15 0.88 -18.73
CA GLU A 94 -39.95 0.40 -19.44
C GLU A 94 -38.71 1.29 -19.16
N ALA A 95 -38.91 2.61 -19.08
CA ALA A 95 -37.85 3.55 -18.71
C ALA A 95 -37.40 3.37 -17.25
N GLU A 96 -38.33 3.06 -16.34
CA GLU A 96 -38.00 2.78 -14.93
C GLU A 96 -37.26 1.44 -14.78
N GLU A 97 -37.65 0.40 -15.50
CA GLU A 97 -36.96 -0.90 -15.50
C GLU A 97 -35.56 -0.81 -16.11
N GLU A 98 -35.39 -0.07 -17.21
CA GLU A 98 -34.07 0.18 -17.80
C GLU A 98 -33.18 1.01 -16.87
N ALA A 99 -33.73 2.05 -16.23
CA ALA A 99 -33.01 2.82 -15.21
C ALA A 99 -32.60 1.94 -14.01
N ALA A 100 -33.47 1.04 -13.55
CA ALA A 100 -33.16 0.10 -12.47
C ALA A 100 -32.06 -0.90 -12.88
N ARG A 101 -32.07 -1.38 -14.14
CA ARG A 101 -31.01 -2.26 -14.67
C ARG A 101 -29.66 -1.55 -14.75
N ILE A 102 -29.63 -0.31 -15.25
CA ILE A 102 -28.41 0.50 -15.32
C ILE A 102 -27.88 0.76 -13.90
N ALA A 103 -28.75 1.16 -12.96
CA ALA A 103 -28.36 1.38 -11.58
C ALA A 103 -27.81 0.11 -10.90
N ALA A 104 -28.40 -1.06 -11.18
CA ALA A 104 -27.91 -2.34 -10.68
C ALA A 104 -26.54 -2.72 -11.28
N GLU A 105 -26.31 -2.47 -12.57
CA GLU A 105 -25.01 -2.71 -13.21
C GLU A 105 -23.93 -1.76 -12.68
N GLU A 106 -24.24 -0.47 -12.51
CA GLU A 106 -23.33 0.51 -11.93
C GLU A 106 -23.00 0.17 -10.47
N ALA A 107 -23.98 -0.27 -9.68
CA ALA A 107 -23.75 -0.74 -8.32
C ALA A 107 -22.83 -1.97 -8.29
N ALA A 108 -23.06 -2.96 -9.17
CA ALA A 108 -22.21 -4.14 -9.27
C ALA A 108 -20.76 -3.80 -9.68
N ARG A 109 -20.59 -2.83 -10.59
CA ARG A 109 -19.26 -2.32 -10.98
C ARG A 109 -18.56 -1.61 -9.82
N ALA A 110 -19.28 -0.76 -9.09
CA ALA A 110 -18.74 -0.06 -7.92
C ALA A 110 -18.34 -1.05 -6.80
N GLU A 111 -19.11 -2.10 -6.58
CA GLU A 111 -18.77 -3.16 -5.62
C GLU A 111 -17.52 -3.95 -6.05
N GLU A 112 -17.38 -4.27 -7.34
CA GLU A 112 -16.19 -4.92 -7.90
C GLU A 112 -14.94 -4.05 -7.74
N GLU A 113 -15.05 -2.77 -8.12
CA GLU A 113 -13.96 -1.79 -7.96
C GLU A 113 -13.57 -1.61 -6.49
N ALA A 114 -14.55 -1.55 -5.58
CA ALA A 114 -14.31 -1.47 -4.15
C ALA A 114 -13.59 -2.74 -3.63
N ARG A 115 -13.94 -3.92 -4.14
CA ARG A 115 -13.28 -5.18 -3.76
C ARG A 115 -11.84 -5.24 -4.28
N ILE A 116 -11.59 -4.80 -5.51
CA ILE A 116 -10.25 -4.71 -6.08
C ILE A 116 -9.41 -3.73 -5.27
N ALA A 117 -9.94 -2.52 -5.01
CA ALA A 117 -9.25 -1.51 -4.21
C ALA A 117 -8.95 -2.01 -2.78
N ALA A 118 -9.88 -2.72 -2.14
CA ALA A 118 -9.66 -3.32 -0.83
C ALA A 118 -8.59 -4.42 -0.86
N ALA A 119 -8.58 -5.26 -1.90
CA ALA A 119 -7.55 -6.29 -2.07
C ALA A 119 -6.16 -5.69 -2.32
N GLU A 120 -6.08 -4.63 -3.13
CA GLU A 120 -4.84 -3.88 -3.36
C GLU A 120 -4.35 -3.19 -2.09
N ALA A 121 -5.24 -2.56 -1.33
CA ALA A 121 -4.92 -1.95 -0.04
C ALA A 121 -4.41 -2.99 0.98
N ALA A 122 -5.08 -4.14 1.07
CA ALA A 122 -4.65 -5.23 1.95
C ALA A 122 -3.27 -5.79 1.55
N LYS A 123 -3.02 -5.95 0.24
CA LYS A 123 -1.71 -6.37 -0.27
C LYS A 123 -0.63 -5.34 0.05
N ALA A 124 -0.93 -4.04 -0.14
CA ALA A 124 -0.01 -2.96 0.19
C ALA A 124 0.31 -2.93 1.70
N GLU A 125 -0.68 -3.15 2.56
CA GLU A 125 -0.48 -3.23 4.01
C GLU A 125 0.38 -4.43 4.41
N GLN A 126 0.14 -5.61 3.83
CA GLN A 126 0.98 -6.80 4.06
C GLN A 126 2.43 -6.56 3.63
N GLN A 127 2.65 -5.94 2.46
CA GLN A 127 3.98 -5.58 1.98
C GLN A 127 4.67 -4.58 2.91
N ALA A 128 3.94 -3.56 3.37
CA ALA A 128 4.47 -2.58 4.32
C ALA A 128 4.82 -3.22 5.66
N GLN A 129 4.04 -4.18 6.15
CA GLN A 129 4.33 -4.91 7.38
C GLN A 129 5.59 -5.77 7.23
N ALA A 130 5.72 -6.52 6.14
CA ALA A 130 6.93 -7.30 5.85
C ALA A 130 8.18 -6.43 5.74
N ALA A 131 8.07 -5.24 5.11
CA ALA A 131 9.16 -4.27 5.02
C ALA A 131 9.58 -3.75 6.40
N ARG A 132 8.63 -3.48 7.30
CA ARG A 132 8.91 -3.06 8.70
C ARG A 132 9.62 -4.16 9.50
N GLU A 133 9.20 -5.41 9.35
CA GLU A 133 9.83 -6.54 10.03
C GLU A 133 11.26 -6.79 9.53
N ALA A 134 11.46 -6.77 8.21
CA ALA A 134 12.80 -6.87 7.62
C ALA A 134 13.70 -5.70 8.04
N ALA A 135 13.14 -4.49 8.14
CA ALA A 135 13.86 -3.32 8.63
C ALA A 135 14.29 -3.47 10.10
N ALA A 136 13.43 -4.03 10.95
CA ALA A 136 13.75 -4.29 12.35
C ALA A 136 14.87 -5.34 12.50
N ASP A 137 14.81 -6.43 11.74
CA ASP A 137 15.84 -7.47 11.72
C ASP A 137 17.20 -6.92 11.22
N ALA A 138 17.16 -6.14 10.13
CA ALA A 138 18.36 -5.54 9.58
C ALA A 138 19.01 -4.50 10.51
N LEU A 139 18.20 -3.79 11.31
CA LEU A 139 18.66 -2.89 12.37
C LEU A 139 19.28 -3.65 13.55
N ALA A 140 18.70 -4.79 13.94
CA ALA A 140 19.26 -5.68 14.98
C ALA A 140 20.62 -6.27 14.58
N GLY A 141 20.92 -6.32 13.28
CA GLY A 141 22.22 -6.72 12.76
C GLY A 141 23.33 -5.66 12.86
N LEU A 142 23.02 -4.41 13.25
CA LEU A 142 24.05 -3.40 13.50
C LEU A 142 24.68 -3.61 14.89
N PRO A 143 26.02 -3.58 15.01
CA PRO A 143 26.66 -3.59 16.32
C PRO A 143 26.19 -2.41 17.17
N ASP A 144 25.97 -2.64 18.45
CA ASP A 144 25.62 -1.59 19.40
C ASP A 144 26.73 -0.53 19.48
N VAL A 145 26.31 0.72 19.67
CA VAL A 145 27.23 1.83 19.93
C VAL A 145 27.52 1.85 21.43
N ASP A 146 28.79 1.62 21.80
CA ASP A 146 29.20 1.71 23.19
C ASP A 146 29.40 3.16 23.63
N TRP A 147 28.41 3.68 24.35
CA TRP A 147 28.45 5.03 24.93
C TRP A 147 29.17 5.09 26.29
N SER A 148 29.56 3.94 26.86
CA SER A 148 30.12 3.85 28.22
C SER A 148 31.63 4.11 28.28
N VAL A 149 32.32 4.09 27.13
CA VAL A 149 33.78 4.30 27.01
C VAL A 149 34.26 5.71 27.34
N GLY A 150 33.34 6.67 27.48
CA GLY A 150 33.65 8.09 27.67
C GLY A 150 33.88 8.83 26.36
N GLU A 151 33.84 10.16 26.43
CA GLU A 151 33.83 11.04 25.25
C GLU A 151 35.10 10.90 24.40
N ASP A 152 36.28 10.96 25.02
CA ASP A 152 37.55 10.95 24.28
C ASP A 152 37.73 9.64 23.49
N GLU A 153 37.47 8.49 24.12
CA GLU A 153 37.59 7.16 23.49
C GLU A 153 36.52 6.97 22.41
N PHE A 154 35.29 7.42 22.67
CA PHE A 154 34.19 7.41 21.71
C PHE A 154 34.56 8.23 20.47
N VAL A 155 34.95 9.50 20.67
CA VAL A 155 35.29 10.42 19.59
C VAL A 155 36.47 9.89 18.81
N SER A 156 37.52 9.38 19.47
CA SER A 156 38.69 8.81 18.79
C SER A 156 38.31 7.60 17.91
N THR A 157 37.55 6.65 18.47
CA THR A 157 37.12 5.44 17.76
C THR A 157 36.27 5.77 16.53
N TRP A 158 35.27 6.63 16.70
CA TRP A 158 34.35 6.97 15.62
C TRP A 158 34.98 7.91 14.59
N THR A 159 35.90 8.79 15.00
CA THR A 159 36.69 9.60 14.05
C THR A 159 37.38 8.70 13.03
N ALA A 160 38.12 7.70 13.49
CA ALA A 160 38.87 6.81 12.61
C ALA A 160 37.96 6.03 11.64
N ARG A 161 36.84 5.49 12.15
CA ARG A 161 35.87 4.74 11.34
C ARG A 161 35.20 5.62 10.28
N ILE A 162 34.77 6.82 10.68
CA ILE A 162 34.07 7.75 9.79
C ILE A 162 35.05 8.33 8.76
N ASP A 163 36.29 8.67 9.15
CA ASP A 163 37.29 9.16 8.19
C ASP A 163 37.64 8.09 7.14
N ALA A 164 37.77 6.82 7.55
CA ALA A 164 37.96 5.72 6.61
C ALA A 164 36.78 5.61 5.62
N TYR A 165 35.55 5.77 6.12
CA TYR A 165 34.34 5.74 5.30
C TYR A 165 34.23 6.95 4.34
N LEU A 166 34.66 8.14 4.77
CA LEU A 166 34.56 9.38 3.99
C LEU A 166 35.76 9.63 3.08
N ALA A 167 36.79 8.79 3.12
CA ALA A 167 37.99 8.94 2.32
C ALA A 167 37.69 9.14 0.82
N GLY A 168 38.33 10.14 0.22
CA GLY A 168 38.17 10.47 -1.20
C GLY A 168 36.89 11.24 -1.56
N SER A 169 36.06 11.62 -0.58
CA SER A 169 34.86 12.45 -0.80
C SER A 169 35.09 13.91 -0.40
N PRO A 170 34.18 14.84 -0.79
CA PRO A 170 34.20 16.21 -0.27
C PRO A 170 34.10 16.34 1.25
N LEU A 171 33.55 15.33 1.93
CA LEU A 171 33.49 15.24 3.39
C LEU A 171 34.72 14.58 4.04
N ALA A 172 35.78 14.25 3.28
CA ALA A 172 36.98 13.63 3.82
C ALA A 172 37.62 14.48 4.94
N GLY A 173 38.00 13.84 6.04
CA GLY A 173 38.59 14.51 7.22
C GLY A 173 37.58 15.07 8.22
N GLN A 174 36.27 14.93 7.96
CA GLN A 174 35.21 15.38 8.87
C GLN A 174 34.81 14.33 9.93
N GLY A 175 35.52 13.20 10.03
CA GLY A 175 35.17 12.12 10.95
C GLY A 175 35.07 12.58 12.40
N ARG A 176 35.97 13.45 12.83
CA ARG A 176 35.94 14.04 14.19
C ARG A 176 34.70 14.88 14.42
N THR A 177 34.38 15.76 13.48
CA THR A 177 33.18 16.61 13.54
C THR A 177 31.91 15.78 13.68
N PHE A 178 31.78 14.70 12.90
CA PHE A 178 30.63 13.79 13.03
C PHE A 178 30.60 13.09 14.37
N ALA A 179 31.74 12.60 14.86
CA ALA A 179 31.82 11.88 16.12
C ALA A 179 31.46 12.80 17.31
N GLU A 180 31.99 14.03 17.35
CA GLU A 180 31.66 15.02 18.37
C GLU A 180 30.17 15.42 18.31
N ALA A 181 29.64 15.67 17.11
CA ALA A 181 28.22 15.99 16.94
C ALA A 181 27.31 14.84 17.39
N ALA A 182 27.68 13.59 17.06
CA ALA A 182 26.98 12.39 17.49
C ALA A 182 26.96 12.25 19.02
N TRP A 183 28.11 12.45 19.66
CA TRP A 183 28.24 12.45 21.12
C TRP A 183 27.38 13.49 21.79
N ASN A 184 27.47 14.73 21.32
CA ASN A 184 26.74 15.85 21.91
C ASN A 184 25.22 15.71 21.83
N ASN A 185 24.72 15.00 20.81
CA ASN A 185 23.29 14.83 20.56
C ASN A 185 22.76 13.43 20.93
N GLY A 186 23.63 12.48 21.30
CA GLY A 186 23.26 11.08 21.56
C GLY A 186 22.74 10.36 20.32
N VAL A 187 23.20 10.75 19.13
CA VAL A 187 22.79 10.18 17.84
C VAL A 187 23.79 9.13 17.41
N ASP A 188 23.33 8.04 16.80
CA ASP A 188 24.18 7.01 16.22
C ASP A 188 25.21 7.64 15.26
N PRO A 189 26.52 7.52 15.54
CA PRO A 189 27.57 8.19 14.79
C PRO A 189 27.65 7.74 13.32
N ARG A 190 27.04 6.60 12.97
CA ARG A 190 26.99 6.10 11.60
C ARG A 190 25.92 6.78 10.77
N TRP A 191 24.86 7.27 11.41
CA TRP A 191 23.62 7.63 10.72
C TRP A 191 23.78 8.86 9.82
N SER A 192 24.29 9.97 10.36
CA SER A 192 24.46 11.19 9.59
C SER A 192 25.49 11.05 8.43
N PRO A 193 26.65 10.39 8.61
CA PRO A 193 27.54 10.07 7.49
C PRO A 193 26.90 9.14 6.45
N ALA A 194 26.10 8.16 6.87
CA ALA A 194 25.41 7.26 5.95
C ALA A 194 24.38 7.99 5.09
N ILE A 195 23.58 8.90 5.68
CA ILE A 195 22.62 9.73 4.93
C ILE A 195 23.36 10.59 3.90
N SER A 196 24.51 11.18 4.24
CA SER A 196 25.24 12.03 3.29
C SER A 196 25.66 11.27 2.02
N ASN A 197 25.94 9.97 2.15
CA ASN A 197 26.15 9.11 0.98
C ASN A 197 24.86 8.86 0.20
N THR A 198 23.77 8.48 0.88
CA THR A 198 22.46 8.22 0.24
C THR A 198 21.96 9.43 -0.54
N GLU A 199 22.18 10.65 -0.03
CA GLU A 199 21.59 11.88 -0.57
C GLU A 199 22.49 12.59 -1.60
N SER A 200 23.82 12.51 -1.45
CA SER A 200 24.73 13.34 -2.26
C SER A 200 26.07 12.67 -2.58
N SER A 201 26.19 11.35 -2.41
CA SER A 201 27.48 10.64 -2.57
C SER A 201 28.58 11.28 -1.71
N LYS A 202 28.28 11.51 -0.42
CA LYS A 202 29.19 12.09 0.60
C LYS A 202 29.59 13.53 0.26
N GLY A 203 28.64 14.31 -0.25
CA GLY A 203 28.82 15.72 -0.58
C GLY A 203 29.27 16.00 -2.03
N ALA A 204 29.42 14.98 -2.88
CA ALA A 204 29.79 15.16 -4.29
C ALA A 204 28.68 15.82 -5.13
N HIS A 205 27.42 15.61 -4.75
CA HIS A 205 26.25 16.11 -5.46
C HIS A 205 25.33 16.89 -4.53
N CYS A 206 25.81 18.01 -3.99
CA CYS A 206 25.00 18.89 -3.17
C CYS A 206 24.16 19.83 -4.05
N PHE A 207 22.87 20.00 -3.72
CA PHE A 207 22.02 20.97 -4.41
C PHE A 207 22.28 22.42 -3.94
N ALA A 208 22.77 22.59 -2.71
CA ALA A 208 23.13 23.86 -2.11
C ALA A 208 24.50 23.75 -1.40
N PRO A 209 25.24 24.87 -1.21
CA PRO A 209 26.53 24.85 -0.53
C PRO A 209 26.49 24.14 0.82
N TYR A 210 27.40 23.17 0.98
CA TYR A 210 27.58 22.35 2.18
C TYR A 210 26.33 21.56 2.62
N ASN A 211 25.37 21.32 1.72
CA ASN A 211 24.18 20.52 2.03
C ASN A 211 24.27 19.11 1.45
N ALA A 212 24.93 18.22 2.19
CA ALA A 212 25.13 16.83 1.78
C ALA A 212 23.91 15.92 2.04
N TRP A 213 22.85 16.40 2.68
CA TRP A 213 21.72 15.58 3.15
C TRP A 213 20.38 15.93 2.48
N GLY A 214 20.34 16.90 1.57
CA GLY A 214 19.05 17.36 1.04
C GLY A 214 18.20 18.08 2.09
N TRP A 215 18.82 18.68 3.10
CA TRP A 215 18.10 19.13 4.30
C TRP A 215 17.36 20.45 4.09
N GLY A 216 16.06 20.34 3.78
CA GLY A 216 15.20 21.49 3.48
C GLY A 216 15.77 22.38 2.38
N ASP A 217 15.57 23.70 2.48
CA ASP A 217 16.18 24.69 1.58
C ASP A 217 17.49 25.27 2.15
N SER A 218 18.18 24.51 3.02
CA SER A 218 19.31 25.01 3.80
C SER A 218 20.59 25.12 2.98
N SER A 219 21.43 26.10 3.33
CA SER A 219 22.80 26.27 2.86
C SER A 219 23.65 26.72 4.05
N TRP A 220 24.92 26.32 4.07
CA TRP A 220 25.85 26.68 5.15
C TRP A 220 27.13 27.31 4.61
N SER A 221 28.00 27.76 5.52
CA SER A 221 29.31 28.33 5.16
C SER A 221 30.46 27.33 5.26
N SER A 222 30.27 26.21 5.99
CA SER A 222 31.26 25.14 6.11
C SER A 222 30.63 23.78 6.38
N TRP A 223 31.42 22.71 6.20
CA TRP A 223 31.00 21.35 6.54
C TRP A 223 30.74 21.20 8.05
N GLU A 224 31.55 21.82 8.89
CA GLU A 224 31.41 21.73 10.35
C GLU A 224 30.09 22.31 10.83
N GLU A 225 29.70 23.47 10.30
CA GLU A 225 28.41 24.09 10.59
C GLU A 225 27.26 23.17 10.16
N ALA A 226 27.33 22.67 8.92
CA ALA A 226 26.30 21.82 8.34
C ALA A 226 26.14 20.48 9.06
N ILE A 227 27.25 19.82 9.43
CA ILE A 227 27.26 18.56 10.16
C ILE A 227 26.62 18.74 11.53
N ASN A 228 27.03 19.76 12.29
CA ASN A 228 26.48 20.01 13.62
C ASN A 228 24.98 20.32 13.55
N ALA A 229 24.56 21.14 12.58
CA ALA A 229 23.15 21.47 12.37
C ALA A 229 22.32 20.24 11.98
N HIS A 230 22.83 19.40 11.08
CA HIS A 230 22.14 18.20 10.63
C HIS A 230 21.98 17.17 11.76
N VAL A 231 23.04 16.86 12.49
CA VAL A 231 22.98 15.89 13.60
C VAL A 231 22.06 16.36 14.72
N ALA A 232 22.09 17.65 15.07
CA ALA A 232 21.15 18.22 16.03
C ALA A 232 19.70 18.17 15.51
N GLY A 233 19.49 18.43 14.21
CA GLY A 233 18.20 18.31 13.54
C GLY A 233 17.63 16.90 13.57
N LEU A 234 18.48 15.87 13.40
CA LEU A 234 18.10 14.47 13.55
C LEU A 234 17.62 14.18 14.97
N ALA A 235 18.40 14.54 16.00
CA ALA A 235 18.02 14.34 17.40
C ALA A 235 16.68 15.00 17.74
N ALA A 236 16.45 16.21 17.23
CA ALA A 236 15.24 16.97 17.52
C ALA A 236 13.98 16.42 16.84
N ASN A 237 14.10 15.90 15.61
CA ASN A 237 12.94 15.64 14.74
C ASN A 237 12.75 14.18 14.34
N TYR A 238 13.80 13.37 14.47
CA TYR A 238 13.88 12.00 13.97
C TYR A 238 14.53 11.05 15.00
N GLY A 239 14.80 11.47 16.24
CA GLY A 239 15.37 10.59 17.27
C GLY A 239 16.86 10.29 17.09
N TYR A 240 17.30 9.11 17.55
CA TYR A 240 18.72 8.83 17.80
C TYR A 240 19.37 7.83 16.85
N SER A 241 18.60 7.13 16.03
CA SER A 241 19.14 6.23 14.99
C SER A 241 18.06 6.01 13.92
N ILE A 242 18.43 5.35 12.83
CA ILE A 242 17.53 5.06 11.73
C ILE A 242 16.35 4.19 12.20
N THR A 243 15.14 4.55 11.78
CA THR A 243 13.96 3.67 11.88
C THR A 243 13.17 3.74 10.59
N TYR A 244 12.37 2.72 10.33
CA TYR A 244 11.49 2.72 9.16
C TYR A 244 10.50 3.89 9.19
N ALA A 245 9.94 4.23 10.36
CA ALA A 245 9.05 5.38 10.51
C ALA A 245 9.73 6.71 10.14
N PHE A 246 11.02 6.86 10.48
CA PHE A 246 11.78 8.05 10.09
C PHE A 246 12.11 8.08 8.60
N ALA A 247 12.37 6.93 7.97
CA ALA A 247 12.51 6.87 6.52
C ALA A 247 11.22 7.30 5.79
N VAL A 248 10.05 6.87 6.29
CA VAL A 248 8.74 7.33 5.77
C VAL A 248 8.57 8.83 5.92
N LYS A 249 9.05 9.42 7.02
CA LYS A 249 9.00 10.88 7.24
C LYS A 249 10.01 11.63 6.36
N TYR A 250 11.21 11.09 6.18
CA TYR A 250 12.33 11.74 5.50
C TYR A 250 12.17 11.68 3.97
N CYS A 251 11.78 10.51 3.45
CA CYS A 251 11.63 10.26 2.01
C CYS A 251 10.31 9.50 1.71
N PRO A 252 9.13 10.14 1.86
CA PRO A 252 7.83 9.46 1.76
C PRO A 252 7.61 8.62 0.49
N PRO A 253 7.95 9.09 -0.73
CA PRO A 253 7.67 8.30 -1.94
C PRO A 253 8.61 7.10 -2.13
N ASN A 254 9.79 7.09 -1.48
CA ASN A 254 10.84 6.08 -1.69
C ASN A 254 11.41 5.55 -0.36
N ALA A 255 10.60 5.50 0.69
CA ALA A 255 11.03 5.21 2.06
C ALA A 255 11.76 3.86 2.19
N ASP A 256 11.24 2.82 1.51
CA ASP A 256 11.86 1.48 1.50
C ASP A 256 13.28 1.51 0.93
N HIS A 257 13.43 2.12 -0.24
CA HIS A 257 14.72 2.23 -0.91
C HIS A 257 15.70 3.04 -0.06
N TRP A 258 15.25 4.19 0.43
CA TRP A 258 16.07 5.09 1.25
C TRP A 258 16.53 4.42 2.54
N PHE A 259 15.62 3.74 3.25
CA PHE A 259 15.91 3.03 4.49
C PHE A 259 16.99 1.97 4.26
N ASN A 260 16.80 1.10 3.27
CA ASN A 260 17.72 0.02 2.98
C ASN A 260 19.08 0.52 2.50
N ALA A 261 19.11 1.56 1.66
CA ALA A 261 20.34 2.18 1.21
C ALA A 261 21.14 2.78 2.38
N THR A 262 20.48 3.58 3.22
CA THR A 262 21.11 4.24 4.37
C THR A 262 21.58 3.22 5.41
N LEU A 263 20.77 2.20 5.70
CA LEU A 263 21.17 1.14 6.62
C LEU A 263 22.36 0.34 6.09
N SER A 264 22.41 0.09 4.78
CA SER A 264 23.56 -0.57 4.15
C SER A 264 24.83 0.27 4.28
N GLN A 265 24.71 1.60 4.16
CA GLN A 265 25.84 2.50 4.38
C GLN A 265 26.29 2.52 5.85
N MET A 266 25.36 2.48 6.82
CA MET A 266 25.71 2.39 8.24
C MET A 266 26.53 1.14 8.57
N LYS A 267 26.30 0.02 7.86
CA LYS A 267 27.06 -1.23 8.05
C LYS A 267 28.51 -1.15 7.56
N LEU A 268 28.85 -0.16 6.73
CA LEU A 268 30.20 0.05 6.21
C LEU A 268 31.07 0.92 7.12
N ILE A 269 30.48 1.53 8.16
CA ILE A 269 31.13 2.41 9.14
C ILE A 269 31.37 1.60 10.41
#